data_AF-A0AAN6WE27-F1
#
_entry.id   AF-A0AAN6WE27-F1
#
_cell.length_a   1.000
_cell.length_b   1.000
_cell.length_c   1.000
_cell.angle_alpha   90.00
_cell.angle_beta   90.00
_cell.angle_gamma   90.00
#
_symmetry.space_group_name_H-M   'P 1'
#
loop_
_entity.id
_entity.type
_entity.pdbx_description
1 polymer ?
#
loop_
_entity_poly.entity_id
_entity_poly.type
_entity_poly.pdbx_seq_one_letter_code
_entity_poly.pdbx_strand_id
1 'polypeptide(L)'
;MRSTLIRLFQTLSNLTRNSATPLRNSYSCLRPVGPPPLRSSFMPIIPSFIASLFGTTAASNMSSPSYPDQRTPDEWRAVLNKEQFRILREKGTEPPGSGRFDKHYPSAGVYTCAGCHAPLYKASHKFSSGCGWPAYFDSIPGAVTRHEDRAFGMVRTEIVCSNCGGHLGHVFKGEGFPTPTDERHCVNSVSLSFSPEDEPVQQKEGGGGGEGEDKSKA
;
A
#
# COMPACT_ATOMS: atom_id res chain seq x y z
N MET A 1 65.67 8.01 -4.19
CA MET A 1 66.40 9.27 -4.39
C MET A 1 65.43 10.28 -5.03
N ARG A 2 65.17 11.40 -4.34
CA ARG A 2 64.75 12.75 -4.84
C ARG A 2 63.42 12.84 -5.63
N SER A 3 62.53 13.82 -5.50
CA SER A 3 62.33 15.03 -4.68
C SER A 3 60.90 15.52 -5.04
N THR A 4 59.97 15.77 -4.11
CA THR A 4 59.61 17.08 -3.47
C THR A 4 58.95 18.14 -4.37
N LEU A 5 57.91 18.81 -3.81
CA LEU A 5 57.33 20.16 -4.06
C LEU A 5 55.97 20.18 -4.81
N ILE A 6 54.84 20.30 -4.10
CA ILE A 6 54.22 21.52 -3.50
C ILE A 6 53.89 22.60 -4.54
N ARG A 7 52.59 22.84 -4.78
CA ARG A 7 52.02 24.19 -4.97
C ARG A 7 50.60 24.27 -4.40
N LEU A 8 50.52 24.95 -3.26
CA LEU A 8 49.34 25.49 -2.60
C LEU A 8 49.25 26.98 -3.02
N PHE A 9 48.11 27.47 -3.50
CA PHE A 9 47.79 28.91 -3.65
C PHE A 9 46.26 29.07 -3.50
N GLN A 10 45.79 29.55 -2.34
CA GLN A 10 45.26 30.92 -2.06
C GLN A 10 43.89 31.19 -2.71
N THR A 11 42.76 31.11 -1.99
CA THR A 11 42.12 32.04 -1.03
C THR A 11 41.40 33.26 -1.62
N LEU A 12 40.22 33.53 -1.03
CA LEU A 12 39.44 34.78 -0.91
C LEU A 12 38.23 34.98 -1.85
N SER A 13 37.06 34.77 -1.23
CA SER A 13 35.98 35.74 -1.01
C SER A 13 35.55 36.69 -2.13
N ASN A 14 34.26 36.68 -2.46
CA ASN A 14 33.53 37.94 -2.65
C ASN A 14 32.09 37.85 -2.16
N LEU A 15 31.77 38.84 -1.33
CA LEU A 15 30.48 39.15 -0.71
C LEU A 15 29.74 40.18 -1.59
N THR A 16 28.43 40.26 -1.34
CA THR A 16 27.53 41.41 -1.57
C THR A 16 26.93 41.69 -2.97
N ARG A 17 25.60 41.57 -3.02
CA ARG A 17 24.59 42.57 -3.48
C ARG A 17 23.24 41.91 -3.22
N ASN A 18 22.45 42.27 -2.20
CA ASN A 18 21.81 43.53 -1.84
C ASN A 18 20.88 44.10 -2.91
N SER A 19 19.76 44.67 -2.43
CA SER A 19 18.66 45.37 -3.10
C SER A 19 17.53 44.48 -3.66
N ALA A 20 16.24 44.74 -3.45
CA ALA A 20 15.55 45.68 -2.57
C ALA A 20 14.07 45.24 -2.48
N THR A 21 13.44 45.48 -1.33
CA THR A 21 11.99 45.61 -1.19
C THR A 21 11.56 46.93 -1.89
N PRO A 22 10.30 47.13 -2.34
CA PRO A 22 9.30 47.64 -1.39
C PRO A 22 7.80 47.41 -1.74
N LEU A 23 6.96 47.88 -0.79
CA LEU A 23 5.53 48.22 -0.87
C LEU A 23 4.53 47.04 -0.89
N ARG A 24 3.90 46.71 0.25
CA ARG A 24 2.82 47.45 0.94
C ARG A 24 1.59 47.58 0.03
N ASN A 25 0.60 46.71 0.25
CA ASN A 25 -0.78 47.07 -0.02
C ASN A 25 -1.65 46.68 1.17
N SER A 26 -2.01 47.70 1.92
CA SER A 26 -2.94 47.65 3.05
C SER A 26 -4.32 47.98 2.49
N TYR A 27 -5.22 47.00 2.48
CA TYR A 27 -6.65 47.29 2.44
C TYR A 27 -7.32 46.53 3.58
N SER A 28 -7.45 47.25 4.69
CA SER A 28 -8.45 47.01 5.70
C SER A 28 -9.84 47.13 5.06
N CYS A 29 -10.56 46.02 4.92
CA CYS A 29 -12.01 46.04 4.76
C CYS A 29 -12.64 45.48 6.03
N LEU A 30 -12.97 46.41 6.92
CA LEU A 30 -13.88 46.21 8.03
C LEU A 30 -15.18 45.61 7.49
N ARG A 31 -15.50 44.38 7.90
CA ARG A 31 -16.85 43.82 7.72
C ARG A 31 -17.65 44.06 9.01
N PRO A 32 -18.85 44.64 8.95
CA PRO A 32 -19.69 44.83 10.11
C PRO A 32 -20.19 43.48 10.64
N VAL A 33 -20.06 43.30 11.96
CA VAL A 33 -20.67 42.22 12.72
C VAL A 33 -22.16 42.54 12.87
N GLY A 34 -23.00 41.84 12.11
CA GLY A 34 -24.45 41.83 12.34
C GLY A 34 -24.81 40.89 13.50
N PRO A 35 -25.77 41.25 14.37
CA PRO A 35 -26.21 40.36 15.44
C PRO A 35 -26.98 39.16 14.87
N PRO A 36 -26.90 37.97 15.51
CA PRO A 36 -27.68 36.81 15.08
C PRO A 36 -29.18 37.04 15.34
N PRO A 37 -30.08 36.63 14.43
CA PRO A 37 -31.50 36.62 14.72
C PRO A 37 -31.81 35.54 15.78
N LEU A 38 -32.47 35.95 16.86
CA LEU A 38 -33.09 35.09 17.86
C LEU A 38 -34.15 34.23 17.16
N ARG A 39 -33.79 32.98 16.81
CA ARG A 39 -34.75 32.02 16.30
C ARG A 39 -35.55 31.47 17.48
N SER A 40 -36.74 32.03 17.63
CA SER A 40 -37.80 31.65 18.54
C SER A 40 -38.01 30.13 18.59
N SER A 41 -37.96 29.62 19.82
CA SER A 41 -38.30 28.27 20.22
C SER A 41 -39.77 27.98 19.98
N PHE A 42 -40.06 27.13 19.00
CA PHE A 42 -41.32 26.39 18.94
C PHE A 42 -40.98 24.90 18.93
N MET A 43 -40.99 24.30 20.12
CA MET A 43 -41.02 22.85 20.25
C MET A 43 -42.42 22.36 19.87
N PRO A 44 -42.59 21.44 18.91
CA PRO A 44 -43.86 20.76 18.75
C PRO A 44 -44.04 19.83 19.97
N ILE A 45 -45.07 20.11 20.76
CA ILE A 45 -45.62 19.19 21.76
C ILE A 45 -46.23 18.03 20.96
N ILE A 46 -45.46 16.95 20.78
CA ILE A 46 -45.98 15.71 20.21
C ILE A 46 -46.55 14.89 21.38
N PRO A 47 -47.86 14.59 21.38
CA PRO A 47 -48.49 13.83 22.45
C PRO A 47 -47.92 12.41 22.48
N SER A 48 -47.52 12.00 23.68
CA SER A 48 -46.94 10.70 24.01
C SER A 48 -47.97 9.58 23.87
N PHE A 49 -48.22 9.06 22.67
CA PHE A 49 -48.85 7.74 22.52
C PHE A 49 -48.39 7.06 21.22
N ILE A 50 -47.89 5.82 21.39
CA ILE A 50 -47.62 4.77 20.40
C ILE A 50 -46.35 4.90 19.53
N ALA A 51 -45.23 4.36 20.04
CA ALA A 51 -44.14 3.84 19.19
C ALA A 51 -43.40 2.72 19.94
N SER A 52 -44.01 1.53 19.92
CA SER A 52 -43.29 0.29 20.19
C SER A 52 -42.61 -0.18 18.91
N LEU A 53 -41.42 -0.77 19.07
CA LEU A 53 -40.70 -1.66 18.15
C LEU A 53 -39.95 -1.07 16.93
N PHE A 54 -38.67 -1.49 16.87
CA PHE A 54 -37.65 -1.31 15.82
C PHE A 54 -36.91 0.03 15.78
N GLY A 55 -36.05 0.24 16.77
CA GLY A 55 -34.82 1.01 16.54
C GLY A 55 -33.92 0.24 15.58
N THR A 56 -34.08 0.44 14.27
CA THR A 56 -33.07 0.08 13.28
C THR A 56 -31.85 0.95 13.52
N THR A 57 -30.85 0.41 14.21
CA THR A 57 -29.48 0.92 14.07
C THR A 57 -29.11 0.71 12.61
N ALA A 58 -29.13 1.79 11.82
CA ALA A 58 -28.52 1.79 10.52
C ALA A 58 -27.02 1.52 10.74
N ALA A 59 -26.63 0.26 10.59
CA ALA A 59 -25.23 -0.13 10.56
C ALA A 59 -24.59 0.65 9.41
N SER A 60 -23.77 1.63 9.75
CA SER A 60 -22.95 2.39 8.82
C SER A 60 -22.18 1.38 7.98
N ASN A 61 -22.54 1.28 6.71
CA ASN A 61 -21.89 0.40 5.75
C ASN A 61 -20.48 0.96 5.52
N MET A 62 -19.51 0.53 6.34
CA MET A 62 -18.10 0.78 6.10
C MET A 62 -17.75 0.03 4.82
N SER A 63 -17.68 0.78 3.72
CA SER A 63 -17.27 0.31 2.40
C SER A 63 -15.84 -0.21 2.47
N SER A 64 -15.70 -1.47 2.85
CA SER A 64 -14.44 -2.19 2.73
C SER A 64 -14.12 -2.36 1.24
N PRO A 65 -12.85 -2.27 0.82
CA PRO A 65 -12.48 -2.57 -0.55
C PRO A 65 -12.99 -3.95 -0.94
N SER A 66 -13.73 -4.02 -2.06
CA SER A 66 -14.31 -5.26 -2.57
C SER A 66 -13.24 -6.05 -3.32
N TYR A 67 -12.88 -7.22 -2.80
CA TYR A 67 -11.93 -8.15 -3.44
C TYR A 67 -12.67 -9.24 -4.22
N PRO A 68 -12.07 -9.91 -5.21
CA PRO A 68 -12.73 -11.01 -5.92
C PRO A 68 -13.20 -12.18 -5.01
N ASP A 69 -12.39 -12.56 -4.03
CA ASP A 69 -12.74 -13.58 -3.03
C ASP A 69 -13.51 -12.95 -1.86
N GLN A 70 -14.79 -13.29 -1.77
CA GLN A 70 -15.78 -12.72 -0.85
C GLN A 70 -16.16 -13.66 0.29
N ARG A 71 -15.28 -14.60 0.66
CA ARG A 71 -15.50 -15.46 1.82
C ARG A 71 -15.73 -14.64 3.10
N THR A 72 -16.70 -15.08 3.89
CA THR A 72 -17.07 -14.52 5.19
C THR A 72 -15.98 -14.77 6.24
N PRO A 73 -15.95 -13.99 7.34
CA PRO A 73 -15.00 -14.21 8.43
C PRO A 73 -15.03 -15.65 8.99
N ASP A 74 -16.21 -16.27 9.05
CA ASP A 74 -16.36 -17.63 9.57
C ASP A 74 -15.80 -18.69 8.62
N GLU A 75 -16.01 -18.54 7.30
CA GLU A 75 -15.37 -19.37 6.29
C GLU A 75 -13.84 -19.24 6.35
N TRP A 76 -13.33 -18.03 6.59
CA TRP A 76 -11.90 -17.83 6.80
C TRP A 76 -11.37 -18.52 8.05
N ARG A 77 -12.13 -18.52 9.15
CA ARG A 77 -11.76 -19.25 10.39
C ARG A 77 -11.76 -20.76 10.18
N ALA A 78 -12.56 -21.28 9.25
CA ALA A 78 -12.62 -22.70 8.95
C ALA A 78 -11.42 -23.19 8.10
N VAL A 79 -10.92 -22.35 7.19
CA VAL A 79 -9.83 -22.73 6.25
C VAL A 79 -8.44 -22.31 6.71
N LEU A 80 -8.32 -21.25 7.52
CA LEU A 80 -7.04 -20.76 8.01
C LEU A 80 -6.73 -21.32 9.39
N ASN A 81 -5.45 -21.61 9.63
CA ASN A 81 -5.03 -21.83 11.01
C ASN A 81 -5.04 -20.49 11.80
N LYS A 82 -4.94 -20.57 13.12
CA LYS A 82 -5.02 -19.42 14.03
C LYS A 82 -4.02 -18.31 13.67
N GLU A 83 -2.79 -18.68 13.34
CA GLU A 83 -1.72 -17.71 13.07
C GLU A 83 -1.87 -17.06 11.68
N GLN A 84 -2.28 -17.85 10.69
CA GLN A 84 -2.66 -17.35 9.36
C GLN A 84 -3.83 -16.38 9.46
N PHE A 85 -4.86 -16.70 10.25
CA PHE A 85 -5.99 -15.81 10.46
C PHE A 85 -5.55 -14.49 11.11
N ARG A 86 -4.77 -14.57 12.19
CA ARG A 86 -4.22 -13.39 12.88
C ARG A 86 -3.45 -12.47 11.93
N ILE A 87 -2.62 -13.03 11.07
CA ILE A 87 -1.81 -12.25 10.15
C ILE A 87 -2.64 -11.75 8.97
N LEU A 88 -3.27 -12.65 8.19
CA LEU A 88 -3.98 -12.30 6.96
C LEU A 88 -5.24 -11.44 7.20
N ARG A 89 -5.95 -11.63 8.32
CA ARG A 89 -7.26 -11.00 8.57
C ARG A 89 -7.22 -9.96 9.67
N GLU A 90 -6.40 -10.15 10.70
CA GLU A 90 -6.27 -9.21 11.82
C GLU A 90 -5.03 -8.30 11.69
N LYS A 91 -4.36 -8.31 10.52
CA LYS A 91 -3.18 -7.49 10.20
C LYS A 91 -2.02 -7.66 11.20
N GLY A 92 -1.88 -8.85 11.75
CA GLY A 92 -0.75 -9.20 12.62
C GLY A 92 0.57 -9.30 11.85
N THR A 93 1.68 -9.26 12.59
CA THR A 93 3.03 -9.53 12.07
C THR A 93 3.64 -10.73 12.79
N GLU A 94 4.31 -11.64 12.08
CA GLU A 94 5.08 -12.74 12.66
C GLU A 94 6.38 -12.21 13.31
N PRO A 95 6.93 -12.86 14.34
CA PRO A 95 8.22 -12.46 14.91
C PRO A 95 9.36 -12.51 13.87
N PRO A 96 10.34 -11.58 13.93
CA PRO A 96 11.47 -11.59 13.00
C PRO A 96 12.28 -12.89 13.12
N GLY A 97 12.66 -13.45 11.98
CA GLY A 97 13.46 -14.67 11.84
C GLY A 97 12.72 -15.97 12.13
N SER A 98 11.42 -15.91 12.48
CA SER A 98 10.60 -17.10 12.75
C SER A 98 10.01 -17.73 11.49
N GLY A 99 9.92 -16.97 10.41
CA GLY A 99 9.21 -17.35 9.20
C GLY A 99 9.95 -18.39 8.35
N ARG A 100 9.22 -19.42 7.90
CA ARG A 100 9.76 -20.50 7.05
C ARG A 100 10.41 -20.04 5.75
N PHE A 101 10.01 -18.89 5.22
CA PHE A 101 10.45 -18.40 3.92
C PHE A 101 11.50 -17.30 3.99
N ASP A 102 11.91 -16.87 5.18
CA ASP A 102 12.94 -15.86 5.36
C ASP A 102 14.24 -16.28 4.64
N LYS A 103 14.75 -17.48 4.99
CA LYS A 103 15.98 -18.08 4.44
C LYS A 103 15.76 -19.05 3.27
N HIS A 104 14.58 -19.03 2.65
CA HIS A 104 14.24 -19.96 1.56
C HIS A 104 14.48 -19.32 0.19
N TYR A 105 15.53 -19.74 -0.53
CA TYR A 105 15.92 -19.17 -1.83
C TYR A 105 15.92 -20.23 -2.95
N PRO A 106 14.75 -20.63 -3.44
CA PRO A 106 14.67 -21.57 -4.56
C PRO A 106 15.09 -20.89 -5.87
N SER A 107 15.59 -21.68 -6.83
CA SER A 107 15.98 -21.17 -8.16
C SER A 107 14.79 -20.81 -9.05
N ALA A 108 13.65 -21.48 -8.85
CA ALA A 108 12.40 -21.31 -9.59
C ALA A 108 11.19 -21.55 -8.68
N GLY A 109 9.99 -21.24 -9.17
CA GLY A 109 8.72 -21.41 -8.46
C GLY A 109 8.05 -20.09 -8.06
N VAL A 110 6.85 -20.23 -7.48
CA VAL A 110 5.97 -19.10 -7.15
C VAL A 110 5.53 -19.17 -5.69
N TYR A 111 5.58 -18.01 -5.03
CA TYR A 111 4.94 -17.81 -3.74
C TYR A 111 3.49 -17.37 -3.94
N THR A 112 2.57 -18.13 -3.37
CA THR A 112 1.13 -17.92 -3.45
C THR A 112 0.59 -17.40 -2.12
N CYS A 113 -0.58 -16.77 -2.13
CA CYS A 113 -1.29 -16.37 -0.92
C CYS A 113 -1.69 -17.62 -0.12
N ALA A 114 -1.35 -17.67 1.17
CA ALA A 114 -1.72 -18.80 2.02
C ALA A 114 -3.23 -18.97 2.22
N GLY A 115 -4.04 -17.91 1.98
CA GLY A 115 -5.49 -17.99 2.16
C GLY A 115 -6.29 -18.29 0.88
N CYS A 116 -5.93 -17.68 -0.25
CA CYS A 116 -6.68 -17.86 -1.51
C CYS A 116 -5.87 -18.52 -2.61
N HIS A 117 -4.61 -18.88 -2.35
CA HIS A 117 -3.70 -19.52 -3.31
C HIS A 117 -3.38 -18.71 -4.57
N ALA A 118 -3.80 -17.44 -4.65
CA ALA A 118 -3.44 -16.56 -5.75
C ALA A 118 -1.90 -16.35 -5.81
N PRO A 119 -1.29 -16.34 -7.00
CA PRO A 119 0.15 -16.14 -7.15
C PRO A 119 0.53 -14.70 -6.80
N LEU A 120 1.55 -14.51 -5.95
CA LEU A 120 1.96 -13.20 -5.43
C LEU A 120 3.35 -12.79 -5.89
N TYR A 121 4.33 -13.68 -5.75
CA TYR A 121 5.75 -13.38 -6.00
C TYR A 121 6.42 -14.53 -6.73
N LYS A 122 7.40 -14.22 -7.59
CA LYS A 122 8.27 -15.23 -8.20
C LYS A 122 9.49 -15.46 -7.30
N ALA A 123 10.06 -16.67 -7.36
CA ALA A 123 11.33 -16.98 -6.71
C ALA A 123 12.45 -16.00 -7.10
N SER A 124 12.50 -15.63 -8.38
CA SER A 124 13.47 -14.66 -8.92
C SER A 124 13.33 -13.24 -8.36
N HIS A 125 12.18 -12.90 -7.76
CA HIS A 125 11.97 -11.59 -7.15
C HIS A 125 12.46 -11.51 -5.71
N LYS A 126 12.81 -12.66 -5.10
CA LYS A 126 13.25 -12.73 -3.71
C LYS A 126 14.71 -12.30 -3.60
N PHE A 127 15.03 -11.54 -2.55
CA PHE A 127 16.39 -11.15 -2.23
C PHE A 127 16.66 -11.18 -0.72
N SER A 128 17.93 -11.06 -0.33
CA SER A 128 18.34 -11.00 1.08
C SER A 128 18.42 -9.55 1.53
N SER A 129 17.41 -9.10 2.29
CA SER A 129 17.37 -7.76 2.90
C SER A 129 17.99 -7.72 4.31
N GLY A 130 18.08 -8.86 5.00
CA GLY A 130 18.50 -8.92 6.41
C GLY A 130 17.46 -8.41 7.41
N CYS A 131 16.21 -8.15 6.98
CA CYS A 131 15.20 -7.59 7.88
C CYS A 131 14.54 -8.62 8.81
N GLY A 132 14.80 -9.92 8.63
CA GLY A 132 14.18 -11.01 9.42
C GLY A 132 12.82 -11.48 8.88
N TRP A 133 12.42 -11.03 7.69
CA TRP A 133 11.23 -11.49 6.98
C TRP A 133 11.59 -11.68 5.50
N PRO A 134 10.89 -12.56 4.76
CA PRO A 134 11.11 -12.69 3.34
C PRO A 134 10.87 -11.35 2.63
N ALA A 135 11.87 -10.95 1.86
CA ALA A 135 11.87 -9.72 1.08
C ALA A 135 11.81 -10.01 -0.42
N TYR A 136 10.97 -9.26 -1.13
CA TYR A 136 10.85 -9.29 -2.58
C TYR A 136 10.96 -7.88 -3.14
N PHE A 137 11.58 -7.72 -4.31
CA PHE A 137 11.71 -6.40 -4.94
C PHE A 137 10.54 -6.06 -5.86
N ASP A 138 9.81 -7.07 -6.32
CA ASP A 138 8.64 -6.87 -7.19
C ASP A 138 7.61 -8.00 -6.99
N SER A 139 6.34 -7.72 -7.27
CA SER A 139 5.25 -8.68 -7.25
C SER A 139 4.87 -9.12 -8.66
N ILE A 140 4.10 -10.20 -8.79
CA ILE A 140 3.43 -10.50 -10.05
C ILE A 140 2.47 -9.35 -10.38
N PRO A 141 2.41 -8.84 -11.62
CA PRO A 141 1.56 -7.73 -11.99
C PRO A 141 0.10 -7.95 -11.57
N GLY A 142 -0.48 -7.00 -10.85
CA GLY A 142 -1.86 -7.06 -10.36
C GLY A 142 -2.11 -8.00 -9.16
N ALA A 143 -1.08 -8.65 -8.62
CA ALA A 143 -1.26 -9.59 -7.50
C ALA A 143 -1.35 -8.92 -6.11
N VAL A 144 -0.77 -7.73 -5.97
CA VAL A 144 -0.65 -7.00 -4.70
C VAL A 144 -1.25 -5.60 -4.80
N THR A 145 -2.14 -5.27 -3.87
CA THR A 145 -2.72 -3.93 -3.71
C THR A 145 -2.00 -3.20 -2.58
N ARG A 146 -1.74 -1.91 -2.76
CA ARG A 146 -1.06 -1.05 -1.78
C ARG A 146 -2.08 -0.15 -1.09
N HIS A 147 -2.00 -0.05 0.24
CA HIS A 147 -2.84 0.82 1.07
C HIS A 147 -1.95 1.68 1.96
N GLU A 148 -2.37 2.92 2.22
CA GLU A 148 -1.67 3.76 3.20
C GLU A 148 -2.01 3.29 4.62
N ASP A 149 -0.99 2.98 5.41
CA ASP A 149 -1.07 2.58 6.81
C ASP A 149 -0.49 3.70 7.69
N ARG A 150 -1.36 4.31 8.51
CA ARG A 150 -1.02 5.41 9.44
C ARG A 150 -0.94 4.95 10.90
N ALA A 151 -0.86 3.64 11.14
CA ALA A 151 -0.74 3.11 12.49
C ALA A 151 0.57 3.57 13.17
N PHE A 152 0.53 3.68 14.50
CA PHE A 152 1.69 4.02 15.35
C PHE A 152 2.37 5.36 15.01
N GLY A 153 1.64 6.31 14.41
CA GLY A 153 2.17 7.64 14.10
C GLY A 153 3.18 7.67 12.96
N MET A 154 3.34 6.57 12.22
CA MET A 154 4.19 6.47 11.04
C MET A 154 3.33 6.29 9.79
N VAL A 155 3.79 6.83 8.66
CA VAL A 155 3.17 6.57 7.35
C VAL A 155 3.95 5.43 6.69
N ARG A 156 3.29 4.28 6.54
CA ARG A 156 3.82 3.11 5.84
C ARG A 156 2.88 2.73 4.71
N THR A 157 3.35 1.93 3.78
CA THR A 157 2.49 1.36 2.72
C THR A 157 2.25 -0.10 3.02
N GLU A 158 1.04 -0.45 3.45
CA GLU A 158 0.60 -1.83 3.61
C GLU A 158 0.45 -2.48 2.23
N ILE A 159 0.82 -3.75 2.13
CA ILE A 159 0.59 -4.59 0.96
C ILE A 159 -0.39 -5.71 1.33
N VAL A 160 -1.41 -5.88 0.50
CA VAL A 160 -2.44 -6.92 0.65
C VAL A 160 -2.60 -7.70 -0.64
N CYS A 161 -3.08 -8.94 -0.55
CA CYS A 161 -3.41 -9.74 -1.73
C CYS A 161 -4.58 -9.09 -2.49
N SER A 162 -4.41 -8.83 -3.79
CA SER A 162 -5.46 -8.22 -4.62
C SER A 162 -6.66 -9.14 -4.84
N ASN A 163 -6.52 -10.46 -4.66
CA ASN A 163 -7.60 -11.42 -4.84
C ASN A 163 -8.51 -11.55 -3.60
N CYS A 164 -7.96 -11.54 -2.39
CA CYS A 164 -8.74 -11.81 -1.17
C CYS A 164 -8.60 -10.77 -0.05
N GLY A 165 -7.81 -9.72 -0.27
CA GLY A 165 -7.56 -8.67 0.72
C GLY A 165 -6.72 -9.08 1.93
N GLY A 166 -6.14 -10.28 1.91
CA GLY A 166 -5.32 -10.76 3.02
C GLY A 166 -4.06 -9.92 3.22
N HIS A 167 -3.78 -9.52 4.45
CA HIS A 167 -2.58 -8.77 4.82
C HIS A 167 -1.30 -9.57 4.57
N LEU A 168 -0.39 -9.00 3.80
CA LEU A 168 0.90 -9.60 3.47
C LEU A 168 2.02 -8.99 4.31
N GLY A 169 2.03 -7.67 4.45
CA GLY A 169 3.07 -6.93 5.18
C GLY A 169 3.13 -5.48 4.71
N HIS A 170 4.35 -4.97 4.50
CA HIS A 170 4.58 -3.58 4.08
C HIS A 170 5.63 -3.48 2.97
N VAL A 171 5.52 -2.43 2.17
CA VAL A 171 6.53 -2.06 1.17
C VAL A 171 7.27 -0.79 1.60
N PHE A 172 8.58 -0.83 1.43
CA PHE A 172 9.50 0.28 1.66
C PHE A 172 10.22 0.59 0.34
N LYS A 173 10.59 1.85 0.12
CA LYS A 173 11.30 2.30 -1.10
C LYS A 173 12.45 3.22 -0.73
N GLY A 174 13.48 3.26 -1.57
CA GLY A 174 14.59 4.21 -1.38
C GLY A 174 15.62 3.79 -0.33
N GLU A 175 15.75 2.49 -0.09
CA GLU A 175 16.72 1.94 0.88
C GLU A 175 18.09 1.65 0.24
N GLY A 176 18.20 1.74 -1.09
CA GLY A 176 19.44 1.55 -1.82
C GLY A 176 19.82 0.08 -2.02
N PHE A 177 18.84 -0.82 -2.09
CA PHE A 177 19.12 -2.23 -2.41
C PHE A 177 19.52 -2.36 -3.89
N PRO A 178 20.45 -3.28 -4.24
CA PRO A 178 20.87 -3.51 -5.62
C PRO A 178 19.82 -4.33 -6.38
N THR A 179 18.60 -3.81 -6.45
CA THR A 179 17.44 -4.43 -7.11
C THR A 179 16.88 -3.46 -8.15
N PRO A 180 16.21 -3.96 -9.21
CA PRO A 180 15.75 -3.09 -10.31
C PRO A 180 14.80 -1.96 -9.89
N THR A 181 14.00 -2.19 -8.85
CA THR A 181 12.93 -1.29 -8.40
C THR A 181 13.31 -0.44 -7.19
N ASP A 182 14.38 -0.82 -6.47
CA ASP A 182 14.69 -0.31 -5.13
C ASP A 182 13.49 -0.31 -4.16
N GLU A 183 12.60 -1.29 -4.35
CA GLU A 183 11.49 -1.58 -3.44
C GLU A 183 11.83 -2.80 -2.59
N ARG A 184 11.39 -2.78 -1.33
CA ARG A 184 11.45 -3.92 -0.43
C ARG A 184 10.05 -4.25 0.06
N HIS A 185 9.44 -5.26 -0.54
CA HIS A 185 8.21 -5.87 -0.06
C HIS A 185 8.59 -6.79 1.10
N CYS A 186 8.40 -6.31 2.32
CA CYS A 186 8.64 -7.05 3.57
C CYS A 186 7.38 -7.84 3.93
N VAL A 187 7.40 -9.15 3.70
CA VAL A 187 6.19 -9.99 3.74
C VAL A 187 6.25 -10.98 4.90
N ASN A 188 5.14 -11.27 5.55
CA ASN A 188 5.05 -12.35 6.52
C ASN A 188 5.10 -13.71 5.81
N SER A 189 5.99 -14.61 6.25
CA SER A 189 6.09 -15.96 5.72
C SER A 189 4.81 -16.77 5.90
N VAL A 190 4.11 -16.56 7.01
CA VAL A 190 2.81 -17.21 7.30
C VAL A 190 1.73 -16.81 6.27
N SER A 191 1.81 -15.62 5.68
CA SER A 191 0.88 -15.16 4.64
C SER A 191 1.14 -15.81 3.27
N LEU A 192 2.24 -16.53 3.12
CA LEU A 192 2.67 -17.13 1.86
C LEU A 192 2.56 -18.66 1.91
N SER A 193 2.42 -19.28 0.75
CA SER A 193 2.72 -20.68 0.46
C SER A 193 3.65 -20.72 -0.75
N PHE A 194 4.27 -21.87 -1.04
CA PHE A 194 5.24 -21.98 -2.12
C PHE A 194 4.94 -23.21 -2.98
N SER A 195 4.94 -23.00 -4.30
CA SER A 195 4.77 -24.03 -5.30
C SER A 195 6.02 -24.08 -6.20
N PRO A 196 6.76 -25.20 -6.23
CA PRO A 196 7.97 -25.32 -7.06
C PRO A 196 7.67 -25.52 -8.55
N GLU A 197 6.49 -26.03 -8.91
CA GLU A 197 6.10 -26.39 -10.27
C GLU A 197 5.33 -25.28 -11.01
N ASP A 198 4.90 -24.25 -10.27
CA ASP A 198 4.10 -23.17 -10.85
C ASP A 198 5.02 -22.16 -11.55
N GLU A 199 4.86 -22.05 -12.87
CA GLU A 199 5.35 -20.91 -13.64
C GLU A 199 4.21 -19.87 -13.76
N PRO A 200 4.47 -18.59 -13.48
CA PRO A 200 3.42 -17.57 -13.51
C PRO A 200 2.91 -17.39 -14.94
N VAL A 201 1.62 -17.64 -15.15
CA VAL A 201 0.93 -17.42 -16.43
C VAL A 201 1.02 -15.93 -16.77
N GLN A 202 1.89 -15.58 -17.71
CA GLN A 202 1.99 -14.20 -18.20
C GLN A 202 0.74 -13.91 -19.03
N GLN A 203 -0.12 -13.00 -18.55
CA GLN A 203 -1.21 -12.48 -19.36
C GLN A 203 -0.59 -11.69 -20.52
N LYS A 204 -0.68 -12.24 -21.74
CA LYS A 204 -0.38 -11.49 -22.96
C LYS A 204 -1.46 -10.41 -23.09
N GLU A 205 -1.09 -9.15 -22.86
CA GLU A 205 -1.93 -8.03 -23.23
C GLU A 205 -2.19 -8.09 -24.74
N GLY A 206 -3.46 -8.29 -25.10
CA GLY A 206 -3.91 -8.36 -26.49
C GLY A 206 -3.78 -7.00 -27.15
N GLY A 207 -2.73 -6.81 -27.95
CA GLY A 207 -2.66 -5.74 -28.94
C GLY A 207 -3.64 -6.02 -30.07
N GLY A 208 -4.74 -5.27 -30.11
CA GLY A 208 -5.64 -5.23 -31.24
C GLY A 208 -4.94 -4.60 -32.46
N GLY A 209 -4.55 -5.44 -33.42
CA GLY A 209 -4.19 -5.03 -34.77
C GLY A 209 -5.34 -5.38 -35.70
N GLY A 210 -6.04 -4.35 -36.20
CA GLY A 210 -6.95 -4.50 -37.33
C GLY A 210 -6.13 -4.57 -38.62
N GLU A 211 -6.36 -5.59 -39.43
CA GLU A 211 -5.94 -5.63 -40.83
C GLU A 211 -7.18 -5.82 -41.71
N GLY A 212 -7.26 -4.96 -42.72
CA GLY A 212 -8.42 -4.78 -43.57
C GLY A 212 -8.59 -5.92 -44.58
N GLU A 213 -9.86 -6.19 -44.88
CA GLU A 213 -10.27 -7.05 -45.98
C GLU A 213 -10.61 -6.17 -47.19
N ASP A 214 -9.70 -6.13 -48.15
CA ASP A 214 -9.95 -5.62 -49.49
C ASP A 214 -10.82 -6.63 -50.25
N LYS A 215 -12.06 -6.23 -50.53
CA LYS A 215 -12.96 -6.91 -51.46
C LYS A 215 -13.60 -5.87 -52.36
N SER A 216 -12.99 -5.66 -53.53
CA SER A 216 -13.71 -5.18 -54.70
C SER A 216 -13.25 -5.94 -55.95
N LYS A 217 -14.01 -7.00 -56.23
CA LYS A 217 -14.07 -7.68 -57.53
C LYS A 217 -15.50 -7.50 -58.03
N ALA A 218 -15.69 -6.63 -59.03
CA ALA A 218 -16.81 -6.61 -59.97
C ALA A 218 -16.39 -5.78 -61.18
#